data_AF-A0A4W5LPI9-F1
#
_entry.id   AF-A0A4W5LPI9-F1
#
_cell.length_a   1.000
_cell.length_b   1.000
_cell.length_c   1.000
_cell.angle_alpha   90.00
_cell.angle_beta   90.00
_cell.angle_gamma   90.00
#
_symmetry.space_group_name_H-M   'P 1'
#
loop_
_entity.id
_entity.type
_entity.pdbx_description
1 polymer ?
#
loop_
_entity_poly.entity_id
_entity_poly.type
_entity_poly.pdbx_seq_one_letter_code
_entity_poly.pdbx_strand_id
1 'polypeptide(L)' 'MMSLWKYCCLTHGLYGYRVKDIGNTVSGRKGENDSMTLQSQRFQIGDYLDIAITPPNRAPPLNPRMGMGRPF' A
#
# COMPACT_ATOMS: atom_id res chain seq x y z
N MET A 1 -9.69 13.93 10.03
CA MET A 1 -8.73 13.75 8.92
C MET A 1 -8.50 12.25 8.75
N MET A 2 -8.70 11.69 7.56
CA MET A 2 -8.77 10.23 7.34
C MET A 2 -7.47 9.70 6.70
N SER A 3 -6.58 9.07 7.48
CA SER A 3 -5.33 8.49 6.96
C SER A 3 -5.57 7.20 6.17
N LEU A 4 -4.86 7.01 5.07
CA LEU A 4 -4.88 5.77 4.28
C LEU A 4 -3.77 4.83 4.77
N TRP A 5 -4.14 3.61 5.12
CA TRP A 5 -3.23 2.54 5.52
C TRP A 5 -3.20 1.50 4.41
N LYS A 6 -2.02 1.27 3.82
CA LYS A 6 -1.83 0.21 2.81
C LYS A 6 -1.05 -0.95 3.42
N TYR A 7 -1.50 -2.16 3.17
CA TYR A 7 -0.92 -3.39 3.71
C TYR A 7 -0.37 -4.24 2.55
N CYS A 8 0.88 -4.66 2.69
CA CYS A 8 1.56 -5.57 1.77
C CYS A 8 2.18 -6.73 2.54
N CYS A 9 2.06 -7.94 2.00
CA CYS A 9 2.77 -9.11 2.49
C CYS A 9 4.10 -9.24 1.73
N LEU A 10 5.19 -9.48 2.45
CA LEU A 10 6.49 -9.83 1.89
C LEU A 10 6.73 -11.30 2.15
N THR A 11 6.67 -12.12 1.10
CA THR A 11 6.90 -13.56 1.19
C THR A 11 8.32 -13.91 0.76
N HIS A 12 8.87 -14.98 1.33
CA HIS A 12 10.17 -15.49 0.90
C HIS A 12 10.09 -16.09 -0.51
N GLY A 13 10.79 -15.48 -1.46
CA GLY A 13 11.01 -15.99 -2.81
C GLY A 13 12.40 -16.60 -2.97
N LEU A 14 12.61 -17.27 -4.11
CA LEU A 14 13.89 -17.92 -4.44
C LEU A 14 15.08 -16.95 -4.55
N TYR A 15 14.81 -15.67 -4.86
CA TYR A 15 15.83 -14.63 -5.03
C TYR A 15 15.46 -13.34 -4.26
N GLY A 16 15.03 -13.47 -3.01
CA GLY A 16 14.67 -12.36 -2.13
C GLY A 16 13.18 -12.31 -1.78
N TYR A 17 12.71 -11.17 -1.28
CA TYR A 17 11.31 -11.00 -0.88
C TYR A 17 10.40 -10.68 -2.06
N ARG A 18 9.24 -11.33 -2.13
CA ARG A 18 8.17 -11.00 -3.08
C ARG A 18 7.10 -10.20 -2.38
N VAL A 19 6.78 -9.04 -2.96
CA VAL A 19 5.69 -8.18 -2.47
C VAL A 19 4.36 -8.71 -3.01
N LYS A 20 3.36 -8.80 -2.14
CA LYS A 20 1.97 -9.09 -2.46
C LYS A 20 1.07 -8.04 -1.82
N ASP A 21 0.31 -7.32 -2.64
CA ASP A 21 -0.73 -6.41 -2.15
C ASP A 21 -1.80 -7.19 -1.39
N ILE A 22 -2.08 -6.76 -0.15
CA ILE A 22 -3.18 -7.29 0.67
C ILE A 22 -4.42 -6.40 0.50
N GLY A 23 -4.25 -5.10 0.70
CA GLY A 23 -5.36 -4.16 0.64
C GLY A 23 -5.04 -2.83 1.32
N ASN A 24 -6.09 -2.03 1.52
CA ASN A 24 -5.99 -0.75 2.21
C ASN A 24 -7.19 -0.49 3.12
N THR A 25 -6.96 0.26 4.18
CA THR A 25 -7.99 0.74 5.10
C THR A 25 -7.88 2.26 5.25
N VAL A 26 -8.98 2.90 5.65
CA VAL A 26 -9.00 4.35 5.84
C VAL A 26 -9.45 4.65 7.26
N SER A 27 -8.63 5.38 8.01
CA SER A 27 -8.92 5.74 9.39
C SER A 27 -10.24 6.51 9.47
N GLY A 28 -11.14 6.06 10.35
CA GLY A 28 -12.45 6.66 10.55
C GLY A 28 -13.52 6.27 9.51
N ARG A 29 -13.24 5.31 8.61
CA ARG A 29 -14.23 4.78 7.66
C ARG A 29 -14.15 3.27 7.59
N LYS A 30 -15.29 2.61 7.84
CA LYS A 30 -15.41 1.17 7.66
C LYS A 30 -15.31 0.84 6.16
N GLY A 31 -14.32 0.05 5.79
CA GLY A 31 -14.09 -0.44 4.43
C GLY A 31 -14.33 -1.93 4.29
N GLU A 32 -14.41 -2.41 3.05
CA GLU A 32 -14.55 -3.85 2.75
C GLU A 32 -13.31 -4.65 3.19
N ASN A 33 -12.13 -4.00 3.18
CA ASN A 33 -10.87 -4.60 3.59
C ASN A 33 -10.66 -4.67 5.11
N ASP A 34 -11.55 -4.08 5.93
CA ASP A 34 -11.39 -4.08 7.40
C ASP A 34 -11.62 -5.46 8.03
N SER A 35 -12.41 -6.32 7.36
CA SER A 35 -12.65 -7.70 7.78
C SER A 35 -11.63 -8.69 7.21
N MET A 36 -10.66 -8.20 6.44
CA MET A 36 -9.67 -9.06 5.79
C MET A 36 -8.72 -9.65 6.84
N THR A 37 -8.50 -10.97 6.77
CA THR A 37 -7.63 -11.70 7.69
C THR A 37 -6.32 -12.13 7.04
N LEU A 38 -5.28 -12.31 7.85
CA LEU A 38 -3.99 -12.85 7.39
C LEU A 38 -4.13 -14.25 6.77
N GLN A 39 -5.04 -15.06 7.29
CA GLN A 39 -5.33 -16.40 6.77
C GLN A 39 -5.90 -16.36 5.34
N SER A 40 -6.83 -15.45 5.05
CA SER A 40 -7.37 -15.24 3.69
C SER A 40 -6.25 -14.92 2.69
N GLN A 41 -5.23 -14.19 3.15
CA GLN A 41 -4.09 -13.79 2.34
C GLN A 41 -2.97 -14.84 2.25
N ARG A 42 -3.17 -16.03 2.84
CA ARG A 42 -2.16 -17.10 2.92
C ARG A 42 -0.85 -16.64 3.56
N PHE A 43 -0.95 -15.78 4.55
CA PHE A 43 0.19 -15.35 5.35
C PHE A 43 0.74 -16.54 6.15
N GLN A 44 2.04 -16.80 6.05
CA GLN A 44 2.72 -17.87 6.77
C GLN A 44 3.72 -17.30 7.78
N ILE A 45 4.06 -18.12 8.78
CA ILE A 45 5.09 -17.76 9.75
C ILE A 45 6.43 -17.64 9.00
N GLY A 46 7.06 -16.47 9.09
CA GLY A 46 8.26 -16.12 8.31
C GLY A 46 7.99 -15.10 7.19
N ASP A 47 6.72 -14.89 6.82
CA ASP A 47 6.35 -13.74 6.00
C ASP A 47 6.38 -12.45 6.83
N TYR A 48 6.62 -11.31 6.17
CA TYR A 48 6.59 -10.00 6.81
C TYR A 48 5.38 -9.19 6.35
N LEU A 49 4.86 -8.35 7.24
CA LEU A 49 3.78 -7.41 6.92
C LEU A 49 4.36 -6.00 6.83
N ASP A 50 4.28 -5.41 5.65
CA ASP A 50 4.65 -4.01 5.40
C ASP A 50 3.39 -3.12 5.43
N ILE A 51 3.49 -1.98 6.11
CA ILE A 51 2.38 -1.06 6.33
C ILE A 51 2.81 0.36 5.97
N ALA A 52 2.26 0.88 4.87
CA ALA A 52 2.48 2.26 4.44
C ALA A 52 1.32 3.16 4.88
N ILE A 53 1.59 4.11 5.77
CA ILE A 53 0.60 5.07 6.27
C ILE A 53 0.75 6.38 5.51
N THR A 54 -0.31 6.79 4.81
CA THR A 54 -0.37 8.07 4.10
C THR A 54 -1.27 9.03 4.88
N PRO A 55 -0.76 10.20 5.30
CA PRO A 55 -1.58 11.19 5.95
C PRO A 55 -2.64 11.74 4.99
N PRO A 56 -3.81 12.13 5.51
CA PRO A 56 -4.82 12.83 4.73
C PRO A 56 -4.25 14.16 4.24
N ASN A 57 -4.55 14.54 2.99
CA ASN A 57 -4.08 15.75 2.31
C ASN A 57 -2.71 15.67 1.59
N ARG A 58 -2.21 14.47 1.29
CA ARG A 58 -1.15 14.36 0.26
C ARG A 58 -1.76 14.75 -1.08
N ALA A 59 -1.39 15.91 -1.62
CA ALA A 59 -1.63 16.24 -3.02
C ALA A 59 -1.19 15.03 -3.88
N PRO A 60 -1.94 14.68 -4.95
CA PRO A 60 -1.51 13.62 -5.85
C PRO A 60 -0.07 13.89 -6.27
N PRO A 61 0.79 12.86 -6.42
CA PRO A 61 2.14 13.09 -6.93
C PRO A 61 2.00 13.89 -8.21
N LEU A 62 2.61 15.09 -8.24
CA LEU A 62 2.76 15.86 -9.46
C LEU A 62 3.39 14.87 -10.45
N ASN A 63 2.62 14.43 -11.45
CA ASN A 63 3.14 13.60 -12.52
C ASN A 63 4.43 14.26 -13.01
N PRO A 64 5.61 13.60 -12.96
CA PRO A 64 6.84 14.15 -13.56
C PRO A 64 6.76 14.22 -15.09
N ARG A 65 5.58 13.94 -15.68
CA ARG A 65 5.30 13.95 -17.12
C ARG A 65 4.67 15.25 -17.61
N MET A 66 5.01 16.38 -17.00
CA MET A 66 4.94 17.68 -17.68
C MET A 66 6.35 18.18 -18.00
N GLY A 67 7.13 17.33 -18.67
CA GLY A 67 8.27 17.74 -19.48
C GLY A 67 7.81 18.16 -20.87
N MET A 68 6.88 19.11 -20.96
CA MET A 68 6.47 19.70 -22.23
C MET A 68 6.54 21.23 -22.11
N GLY A 69 7.59 21.81 -22.69
CA GLY A 69 7.67 23.23 -23.01
C GLY A 69 8.66 24.04 -22.18
N ARG A 70 9.95 23.98 -22.54
CA ARG A 70 10.80 25.19 -22.49
C ARG A 70 10.67 25.87 -23.87
N PRO A 71 10.13 27.09 -23.99
CA PRO A 71 10.38 27.93 -25.16
C PRO A 71 11.49 28.94 -24.81
N PHE A 72 12.53 28.96 -25.67
CA PHE A 72 13.64 29.92 -25.79
C PHE A 72 14.42 30.26 -24.52
#